data_AF-A0A3P8MDB1-F1
#
_entry.id   AF-A0A3P8MDB1-F1
#
_cell.length_a   1.000
_cell.length_b   1.000
_cell.length_c   1.000
_cell.angle_alpha   90.00
_cell.angle_beta   90.00
_cell.angle_gamma   90.00
#
_symmetry.space_group_name_H-M   'P 1'
#
loop_
_entity.id
_entity.type
_entity.pdbx_description
1 polymer ?
#
loop_
_entity_poly.entity_id
_entity_poly.type
_entity_poly.pdbx_seq_one_letter_code
_entity_poly.pdbx_strand_id
1 'polypeptide(L)'
;MNSKKHERWRARLDDAVIEAHDWARRALAARHAPQVQTLALYVNDVDASAAWYQDALGVTWTREKHTAGPEHVSAQVDGLLIELYPRGDRPASRVRIELSVGDRFGNADQAPEPIPRRLTDPDGNTVVVTLRD
;
A
#
# COMPACT_ATOMS: atom_id res chain seq x y z
N MET A 1 -6.11 -47.61 30.42
CA MET A 1 -6.41 -46.17 30.29
C MET A 1 -7.91 -46.02 30.03
N ASN A 2 -8.65 -45.20 30.78
CA ASN A 2 -10.12 -45.12 30.67
C ASN A 2 -10.56 -44.49 29.32
N SER A 3 -11.59 -45.07 28.69
CA SER A 3 -12.21 -44.64 27.43
C SER A 3 -12.40 -43.13 27.30
N LYS A 4 -12.90 -42.46 28.35
CA LYS A 4 -13.09 -40.99 28.36
C LYS A 4 -11.80 -40.18 28.19
N LYS A 5 -10.68 -40.70 28.71
CA LYS A 5 -9.36 -40.04 28.57
C LYS A 5 -8.82 -40.21 27.14
N HIS A 6 -9.09 -41.35 26.52
CA HIS A 6 -8.70 -41.63 25.13
C HIS A 6 -9.50 -40.80 24.13
N GLU A 7 -10.82 -40.66 24.34
CA GLU A 7 -11.70 -39.82 23.53
C GLU A 7 -11.29 -38.34 23.59
N ARG A 8 -11.03 -37.80 24.79
CA ARG A 8 -10.50 -36.45 24.96
C ARG A 8 -9.13 -36.24 24.30
N TRP A 9 -8.28 -37.26 24.29
CA TRP A 9 -6.96 -37.17 23.66
C TRP A 9 -7.06 -37.15 22.13
N ARG A 10 -7.95 -37.97 21.56
CA ARG A 10 -8.23 -37.97 20.10
C ARG A 10 -8.84 -36.65 19.64
N ALA A 11 -9.85 -36.14 20.35
CA ALA A 11 -10.46 -34.85 20.01
C ALA A 11 -9.42 -33.72 19.97
N ARG A 12 -8.52 -33.67 20.97
CA ARG A 12 -7.42 -32.69 20.99
C ARG A 12 -6.43 -32.84 19.83
N LEU A 13 -6.20 -34.07 19.36
CA LEU A 13 -5.35 -34.31 18.19
C LEU A 13 -6.04 -33.89 16.89
N ASP A 14 -7.32 -34.21 16.75
CA ASP A 14 -8.11 -33.83 15.58
C ASP A 14 -8.18 -32.29 15.48
N ASP A 15 -8.42 -31.60 16.60
CA ASP A 15 -8.40 -30.13 16.67
C ASP A 15 -7.04 -29.55 16.24
N ALA A 16 -5.94 -30.13 16.73
CA ALA A 16 -4.58 -29.67 16.39
C ALA A 16 -4.23 -29.90 14.92
N VAL A 17 -4.69 -31.01 14.33
CA VAL A 17 -4.50 -31.30 12.90
C VAL A 17 -5.30 -30.33 12.04
N ILE A 18 -6.54 -30.00 12.43
CA ILE A 18 -7.37 -29.01 11.74
C ILE A 18 -6.72 -27.64 11.80
N GLU A 19 -6.24 -27.22 12.98
CA GLU A 19 -5.57 -25.94 13.16
C GLU A 19 -4.29 -25.83 12.29
N ALA A 20 -3.48 -26.88 12.28
CA ALA A 20 -2.27 -26.93 11.46
C ALA A 20 -2.60 -26.88 9.95
N HIS A 21 -3.64 -27.57 9.51
CA HIS A 21 -4.10 -27.55 8.13
C HIS A 21 -4.59 -26.15 7.73
N ASP A 22 -5.39 -25.50 8.58
CA ASP A 22 -5.90 -24.15 8.32
C ASP A 22 -4.77 -23.11 8.31
N TRP A 23 -3.81 -23.24 9.22
CA TRP A 23 -2.60 -22.43 9.19
C TRP A 23 -1.85 -22.61 7.85
N ALA A 24 -1.62 -23.86 7.42
CA ALA A 24 -0.90 -24.15 6.19
C ALA A 24 -1.65 -23.61 4.95
N ARG A 25 -2.99 -23.72 4.92
CA ARG A 25 -3.81 -23.14 3.85
C ARG A 25 -3.70 -21.62 3.81
N ARG A 26 -3.78 -20.94 4.96
CA ARG A 26 -3.61 -19.49 5.02
C ARG A 26 -2.20 -19.05 4.61
N ALA A 27 -1.17 -19.78 5.03
CA ALA A 27 0.22 -19.49 4.66
C ALA A 27 0.46 -19.67 3.16
N LEU A 28 -0.07 -20.74 2.56
CA LEU A 28 0.01 -20.98 1.12
C LEU A 28 -0.79 -19.93 0.33
N ALA A 29 -1.98 -19.58 0.80
CA ALA A 29 -2.79 -18.52 0.20
C ALA A 29 -2.07 -17.16 0.26
N ALA A 30 -1.43 -16.83 1.38
CA ALA A 30 -0.66 -15.59 1.52
C ALA A 30 0.54 -15.54 0.55
N ARG A 31 1.20 -16.67 0.29
CA ARG A 31 2.30 -16.77 -0.68
C ARG A 31 1.87 -16.53 -2.13
N HIS A 32 0.61 -16.80 -2.44
CA HIS A 32 0.03 -16.58 -3.77
C HIS A 32 -0.88 -15.36 -3.81
N ALA A 33 -0.91 -14.56 -2.75
CA ALA A 33 -1.70 -13.34 -2.72
C ALA A 33 -1.16 -12.38 -3.79
N PRO A 34 -2.05 -11.77 -4.61
CA PRO A 34 -1.62 -10.79 -5.58
C PRO A 34 -0.97 -9.59 -4.87
N GLN A 35 0.11 -9.08 -5.45
CA GLN A 35 0.79 -7.87 -4.99
C GLN A 35 0.43 -6.72 -5.93
N VAL A 36 0.22 -5.53 -5.36
CA VAL A 36 0.09 -4.31 -6.15
C VAL A 36 1.49 -3.90 -6.58
N GLN A 37 1.76 -3.98 -7.88
CA GLN A 37 3.05 -3.57 -8.45
C GLN A 37 3.04 -2.13 -8.93
N THR A 38 1.90 -1.65 -9.44
CA THR A 38 1.79 -0.32 -10.04
C THR A 38 0.49 0.37 -9.65
N LEU A 39 0.57 1.66 -9.34
CA LEU A 39 -0.54 2.58 -9.17
C LEU A 39 -0.39 3.74 -10.17
N ALA A 40 -1.27 3.78 -11.18
CA ALA A 40 -1.34 4.89 -12.12
C ALA A 40 -2.45 5.88 -11.74
N LEU A 41 -2.09 7.16 -11.63
CA LEU A 41 -3.02 8.27 -11.40
C LEU A 41 -3.14 9.11 -12.67
N TYR A 42 -4.37 9.40 -13.08
CA TYR A 42 -4.63 10.35 -14.16
C TYR A 42 -4.81 11.74 -13.55
N VAL A 43 -3.96 12.68 -13.92
CA VAL A 43 -3.88 14.02 -13.32
C VAL A 43 -4.18 15.11 -14.35
N ASN A 44 -4.68 16.25 -13.90
CA ASN A 44 -4.92 17.42 -14.76
C ASN A 44 -3.62 18.00 -15.31
N ASP A 45 -2.59 18.08 -14.46
CA ASP A 45 -1.28 18.64 -14.79
C ASP A 45 -0.20 17.75 -14.15
N VAL A 46 0.60 17.11 -15.01
CA VAL A 46 1.63 16.14 -14.59
C VAL A 46 2.74 16.82 -13.80
N ASP A 47 3.20 18.00 -14.23
CA ASP A 47 4.32 18.68 -13.58
C ASP A 47 3.87 19.27 -12.22
N ALA A 48 2.66 19.85 -12.15
CA ALA A 48 2.12 20.37 -10.89
C ALA A 48 1.88 19.26 -9.86
N SER A 49 1.30 18.13 -10.29
CA SER A 49 1.10 16.98 -9.41
C SER A 49 2.44 16.36 -9.00
N ALA A 50 3.41 16.22 -9.91
CA ALA A 50 4.75 15.73 -9.58
C ALA A 50 5.44 16.60 -8.52
N ALA A 51 5.42 17.92 -8.68
CA ALA A 51 5.99 18.86 -7.71
C ALA A 51 5.32 18.71 -6.34
N TRP A 52 3.99 18.62 -6.30
CA TRP A 52 3.25 18.43 -5.06
C TRP A 52 3.64 17.14 -4.33
N TYR A 53 3.68 16.00 -5.03
CA TYR A 53 4.06 14.72 -4.42
C TYR A 53 5.54 14.71 -3.99
N GLN A 54 6.42 15.38 -4.72
CA GLN A 54 7.81 15.55 -4.34
C GLN A 54 7.94 16.37 -3.04
N ASP A 55 7.23 17.49 -2.92
CA ASP A 55 7.29 18.33 -1.72
C ASP A 55 6.61 17.67 -0.52
N ALA A 56 5.47 17.01 -0.74
CA ALA A 56 4.69 16.39 0.34
C ALA A 56 5.32 15.11 0.89
N LEU A 57 5.92 14.29 0.03
CA LEU A 57 6.36 12.93 0.35
C LEU A 57 7.84 12.67 0.06
N GLY A 58 8.57 13.59 -0.56
CA GLY A 58 9.99 13.42 -0.91
C GLY A 58 10.24 12.46 -2.08
N VAL A 59 9.25 12.26 -2.95
CA VAL A 59 9.35 11.35 -4.10
C VAL A 59 10.22 11.95 -5.20
N THR A 60 11.10 11.16 -5.79
CA THR A 60 11.90 11.56 -6.97
C THR A 60 11.30 10.96 -8.23
N TRP A 61 10.97 11.82 -9.20
CA TRP A 61 10.31 11.43 -10.44
C TRP A 61 11.29 11.17 -11.58
N THR A 62 10.99 10.16 -12.40
CA THR A 62 11.62 9.90 -13.69
C THR A 62 10.62 10.22 -14.80
N ARG A 63 11.03 11.00 -15.81
CA ARG A 63 10.21 11.24 -17.00
C ARG A 63 10.23 10.02 -17.90
N GLU A 64 9.05 9.61 -18.33
CA GLU A 64 8.83 8.39 -19.09
C GLU A 64 7.98 8.67 -20.33
N LYS A 65 8.25 7.90 -21.39
CA LYS A 65 7.44 7.90 -22.61
C LYS A 65 7.46 6.51 -23.21
N HIS A 66 6.38 5.76 -23.01
CA HIS A 66 6.22 4.46 -23.63
C HIS A 66 5.75 4.63 -25.07
N THR A 67 6.44 4.01 -26.04
CA THR A 67 6.09 3.94 -27.47
C THR A 67 5.20 5.10 -27.97
N ALA A 68 3.89 4.89 -28.11
CA ALA A 68 2.92 5.86 -28.61
C ALA A 68 2.02 6.45 -27.50
N GLY A 69 2.31 6.15 -26.23
CA GLY A 69 1.64 6.70 -25.07
C GLY A 69 2.05 8.15 -24.77
N PRO A 70 1.27 8.84 -23.92
CA PRO A 70 1.62 10.18 -23.50
C PRO A 70 2.89 10.18 -22.63
N GLU A 71 3.58 11.31 -22.63
CA GLU A 71 4.63 11.58 -21.66
C GLU A 71 4.03 11.63 -20.26
N HIS A 72 4.70 11.00 -19.31
CA HIS A 72 4.28 10.88 -17.92
C HIS A 72 5.51 10.85 -17.01
N VAL A 73 5.29 10.79 -15.70
CA VAL A 73 6.36 10.54 -14.74
C VAL A 73 6.09 9.31 -13.90
N SER A 74 7.16 8.63 -13.49
CA SER A 74 7.10 7.46 -12.61
C SER A 74 8.07 7.59 -11.44
N ALA A 75 7.73 6.94 -10.32
CA ALA A 75 8.61 6.86 -9.15
C ALA A 75 8.40 5.54 -8.39
N GLN A 76 9.49 5.00 -7.85
CA GLN A 76 9.44 3.81 -7.00
C GLN A 76 9.28 4.20 -5.53
N VAL A 77 8.29 3.59 -4.87
CA VAL A 77 8.00 3.75 -3.43
C VAL A 77 7.85 2.37 -2.81
N ASP A 78 8.90 1.90 -2.12
CA ASP A 78 8.90 0.60 -1.40
C ASP A 78 8.44 -0.59 -2.25
N GLY A 79 8.90 -0.66 -3.51
CA GLY A 79 8.55 -1.71 -4.46
C GLY A 79 7.23 -1.49 -5.23
N LEU A 80 6.46 -0.45 -4.91
CA LEU A 80 5.32 0.01 -5.70
C LEU A 80 5.78 1.09 -6.69
N LEU A 81 5.47 0.89 -7.97
CA LEU A 81 5.62 1.92 -8.99
C LEU A 81 4.40 2.85 -8.97
N ILE A 82 4.63 4.13 -8.73
CA ILE A 82 3.60 5.17 -8.86
C ILE A 82 3.83 5.90 -10.18
N GLU A 83 2.78 6.06 -10.98
CA GLU A 83 2.83 6.78 -12.24
C GLU A 83 1.80 7.91 -12.26
N LEU A 84 2.20 9.08 -12.77
CA LEU A 84 1.30 10.22 -13.00
C LEU A 84 1.14 10.44 -14.50
N TYR A 85 0.00 10.04 -15.02
CA TYR A 85 -0.37 10.21 -16.43
C TYR A 85 -1.20 11.46 -16.64
N PRO A 86 -1.04 12.17 -17.78
CA PRO A 86 -2.00 13.20 -18.13
C PRO A 86 -3.37 12.55 -18.37
N ARG A 87 -4.43 13.14 -17.82
CA ARG A 87 -5.77 12.57 -17.94
C ARG A 87 -6.30 12.52 -19.37
N GLY A 88 -5.84 13.43 -20.25
CA GLY A 88 -6.38 13.59 -21.59
C GLY A 88 -7.90 13.81 -21.53
N ASP A 89 -8.65 13.00 -22.28
CA ASP A 89 -10.12 13.05 -22.29
C ASP A 89 -10.78 12.31 -21.11
N ARG A 90 -9.98 11.67 -20.23
CA ARG A 90 -10.49 10.97 -19.04
C ARG A 90 -10.70 11.94 -17.87
N PRO A 91 -11.55 11.60 -16.90
CA PRO A 91 -11.55 12.30 -15.62
C PRO A 91 -10.23 12.09 -14.88
N ALA A 92 -9.83 13.07 -14.07
CA ALA A 92 -8.75 12.87 -13.13
C ALA A 92 -9.12 11.78 -12.11
N SER A 93 -8.12 11.06 -11.59
CA SER A 93 -8.31 10.06 -10.55
C SER A 93 -8.95 10.68 -9.30
N ARG A 94 -9.77 9.88 -8.61
CA ARG A 94 -10.41 10.21 -7.33
C ARG A 94 -10.27 9.03 -6.39
N VAL A 95 -9.13 8.95 -5.70
CA VAL A 95 -8.75 7.82 -4.84
C VAL A 95 -8.32 8.28 -3.45
N ARG A 96 -8.23 7.31 -2.53
CA ARG A 96 -7.58 7.46 -1.23
C ARG A 96 -6.36 6.56 -1.20
N ILE A 97 -5.20 7.14 -0.89
CA ILE A 97 -3.91 6.45 -0.80
C ILE A 97 -3.44 6.56 0.64
N GLU A 98 -3.17 5.43 1.30
CA GLU A 98 -2.59 5.39 2.63
C GLU A 98 -1.16 4.85 2.54
N LEU A 99 -0.21 5.61 3.07
CA LEU A 99 1.21 5.31 3.05
C LEU A 99 1.71 5.27 4.50
N SER A 100 2.41 4.20 4.85
CA SER A 100 3.10 4.11 6.15
C SER A 100 4.58 4.35 5.94
N VAL A 101 5.14 5.36 6.61
CA VAL A 101 6.56 5.69 6.54
C VAL A 101 7.24 5.32 7.86
N GLY A 102 8.50 4.90 7.81
CA GLY A 102 9.24 4.56 9.03
C GLY A 102 9.32 5.75 10.00
N ASP A 103 9.08 5.50 11.29
CA ASP A 103 9.20 6.51 12.32
C ASP A 103 10.65 7.00 12.44
N ARG A 104 10.83 8.33 12.32
CA ARG A 104 12.13 9.01 12.49
C ARG A 104 12.15 9.94 13.70
N PHE A 105 11.04 10.03 14.42
CA PHE A 105 10.83 10.95 15.55
C PHE A 105 10.78 10.21 16.89
N GLY A 106 10.60 8.89 16.88
CA GLY A 106 10.59 8.02 18.06
C GLY A 106 9.19 7.77 18.63
N ASN A 107 8.22 8.62 18.28
CA ASN A 107 6.79 8.35 18.25
C ASN A 107 6.06 9.47 17.49
N ALA A 108 4.77 9.27 17.25
CA ALA A 108 3.90 10.23 16.56
C ALA A 108 3.79 11.60 17.26
N ASP A 109 3.87 11.67 18.59
CA ASP A 109 3.74 12.93 19.34
C ASP A 109 4.97 13.84 19.18
N GLN A 110 6.09 13.28 18.71
CA GLN A 110 7.34 14.01 18.47
C GLN A 110 7.49 14.48 17.01
N ALA A 111 6.54 14.12 16.14
CA ALA A 111 6.56 14.56 14.74
C ALA A 111 6.31 16.08 14.63
N PRO A 112 6.96 16.78 13.69
CA PRO A 112 6.77 18.22 13.49
C PRO A 112 5.37 18.58 12.97
N GLU A 113 4.67 17.61 12.39
CA GLU A 113 3.28 17.73 11.96
C GLU A 113 2.43 16.59 12.55
N PRO A 114 1.15 16.83 12.86
CA PRO A 114 0.28 15.79 13.43
C PRO A 114 0.18 14.55 12.54
N ILE A 115 0.32 13.37 13.15
CA ILE A 115 0.16 12.07 12.49
C ILE A 115 -1.16 11.44 12.98
N PRO A 116 -2.02 10.91 12.09
CA PRO A 116 -1.83 10.81 10.64
C PRO A 116 -1.96 12.16 9.93
N ARG A 117 -1.06 12.42 8.96
CA ARG A 117 -1.19 13.58 8.08
C ARG A 117 -2.19 13.26 6.98
N ARG A 118 -3.27 14.03 6.88
CA ARG A 118 -4.23 13.92 5.78
C ARG A 118 -4.07 15.10 4.83
N LEU A 119 -3.70 14.78 3.60
CA LEU A 119 -3.41 15.71 2.53
C LEU A 119 -4.39 15.51 1.38
N THR A 120 -4.61 16.56 0.61
CA THR A 120 -5.38 16.53 -0.63
C THR A 120 -4.46 16.96 -1.76
N ASP A 121 -4.29 16.11 -2.77
CA ASP A 121 -3.47 16.44 -3.95
C ASP A 121 -4.20 17.44 -4.88
N PRO A 122 -3.52 18.01 -5.90
CA PRO A 122 -4.12 19.00 -6.79
C PRO A 122 -5.39 18.55 -7.52
N ASP A 123 -5.54 17.24 -7.73
CA ASP A 123 -6.67 16.62 -8.43
C ASP A 123 -7.81 16.17 -7.50
N GLY A 124 -7.60 16.29 -6.18
CA GLY A 124 -8.58 15.98 -5.16
C GLY A 124 -8.52 14.54 -4.64
N ASN A 125 -7.44 13.80 -4.90
CA ASN A 125 -7.16 12.54 -4.22
C ASN A 125 -6.82 12.82 -2.74
N THR A 126 -7.20 11.88 -1.87
CA THR A 126 -6.80 11.95 -0.45
C THR A 126 -5.55 11.13 -0.22
N VAL A 127 -4.49 11.74 0.30
CA VAL A 127 -3.26 11.05 0.71
C VAL A 127 -3.18 11.06 2.23
N VAL A 128 -2.96 9.90 2.84
CA VAL A 128 -2.77 9.79 4.28
C VAL A 128 -1.43 9.16 4.59
N VAL A 129 -0.67 9.83 5.45
CA VAL A 129 0.63 9.38 5.91
C VAL A 129 0.54 8.98 7.38
N THR A 130 0.84 7.72 7.67
CA THR A 130 0.98 7.16 9.02
C THR A 130 2.44 6.82 9.30
N LEU A 131 2.77 6.60 10.57
CA LEU A 131 4.05 6.03 10.97
C LEU A 131 3.94 4.51 11.10
N ARG A 132 5.02 3.81 10.76
CA ARG A 132 5.26 2.42 11.13
C ARG A 132 6.49 2.36 12.02
N ASP A 133 6.46 1.43 12.96
CA ASP A 133 7.56 1.12 13.88
C ASP A 133 8.84 0.70 13.14
#